data_AF-A0A0A2VD06-F1
#
_entry.id   AF-A0A0A2VD06-F1
#
_cell.length_a   1.000
_cell.length_b   1.000
_cell.length_c   1.000
_cell.angle_alpha   90.00
_cell.angle_beta   90.00
_cell.angle_gamma   90.00
#
_symmetry.space_group_name_H-M   'P 1'
#
loop_
_entity.id
_entity.type
_entity.pdbx_description
1 polymer ?
#
loop_
_entity_poly.entity_id
_entity_poly.type
_entity_poly.pdbx_seq_one_letter_code
_entity_poly.pdbx_strand_id
1 'polypeptide(L)'
;MSDIDIQEQLLDRRLQLTEGLASLPYDLVLYIERALVYADLGYPDLAAGDAYRALLLTDEVLTDGFEYHEQALAALRMRLPPPMPDVLSYGKLADEWSPSLGVEPQDEEETVHALARLCSIRAYQILSLSLLLCGCLKSAFTFCERGLAASPGNQELLNTKSHIQTVARRRLRRDTFEVSDLPDSGLVRREVYPWNDHEPDRFDQESLDSLNADLKKMAPKCAIKVATLPVLLETASSSTDSLEIIPTCKQLGVFAKEDIEPGEAVLREYTLLTANNRLKDSVCDACSCDLPPIGSEQEPVQCDECYDTVFCSQYCHDEAQERYHPSVCEKDVDAIAKDADKFEADDTLYLLLLARVLAIAAHQELHPLDVREVKFIWGDFVPSRTNDIDVSPSAGPPPEWTLPFSFKYNIETPLHLLEKMDVDIYASLADYDLWVLNTLYAKFRGTASARKSSRDGRPDVAAVHPYWCLANHDCDPNVTWEWGGRMVLRAKTERKVGGRPGGIRKGDEILNHYCDIDLPVRQRREWARGSLGGWCMCQRCRTESAEAVVDKEDKEDVGHKEIS
;
A
#
# COMPACT_ATOMS: atom_id res chain seq x y z
N MET A 1 22.79 11.36 -25.93
CA MET A 1 21.89 12.02 -24.96
C MET A 1 22.29 11.51 -23.59
N SER A 2 22.28 12.37 -22.57
CA SER A 2 22.54 11.92 -21.19
C SER A 2 21.33 11.14 -20.66
N ASP A 3 21.53 10.22 -19.72
CA ASP A 3 20.42 9.44 -19.12
C ASP A 3 19.34 10.34 -18.50
N ILE A 4 19.73 11.51 -17.97
CA ILE A 4 18.82 12.54 -17.44
C ILE A 4 17.86 13.08 -18.52
N ASP A 5 18.34 13.26 -19.75
CA ASP A 5 17.55 13.80 -20.88
C ASP A 5 16.51 12.78 -21.36
N ILE A 6 16.84 11.48 -21.26
CA ILE A 6 15.90 10.39 -21.58
C ILE A 6 14.81 10.29 -20.50
N GLN A 7 15.18 10.39 -19.22
CA GLN A 7 14.22 10.31 -18.12
C GLN A 7 13.21 11.47 -18.13
N GLU A 8 13.67 12.70 -18.37
CA GLU A 8 12.79 13.87 -18.51
C GLU A 8 11.80 13.70 -19.68
N GLN A 9 12.26 13.21 -20.84
CA GLN A 9 11.39 12.94 -21.99
C GLN A 9 10.33 11.87 -21.70
N LEU A 10 10.68 10.82 -20.96
CA LEU A 10 9.73 9.79 -20.54
C LEU A 10 8.68 10.33 -19.56
N LEU A 11 9.07 11.19 -18.62
CA LEU A 11 8.14 11.84 -17.69
C LEU A 11 7.18 12.79 -18.43
N ASP A 12 7.68 13.56 -19.39
CA ASP A 12 6.86 14.43 -20.24
C ASP A 12 5.87 13.60 -21.08
N ARG A 13 6.33 12.49 -21.66
CA ARG A 13 5.46 11.59 -22.43
C ARG A 13 4.40 10.94 -21.54
N ARG A 14 4.75 10.55 -20.31
CA ARG A 14 3.81 10.02 -19.31
C ARG A 14 2.72 11.04 -18.99
N LEU A 15 3.09 12.32 -18.80
CA LEU A 15 2.13 13.39 -18.55
C LEU A 15 1.16 13.57 -19.72
N GLN A 16 1.67 13.67 -20.96
CA GLN A 16 0.83 13.81 -22.16
C GLN A 16 -0.18 12.66 -22.30
N LEU A 17 0.24 11.43 -22.03
CA LEU A 17 -0.63 10.25 -22.08
C LEU A 17 -1.68 10.28 -20.97
N THR A 18 -1.33 10.80 -19.80
CA THR A 18 -2.25 10.93 -18.66
C THR A 18 -3.31 12.00 -18.94
N GLU A 19 -2.93 13.15 -19.52
CA GLU A 19 -3.86 14.19 -19.99
C GLU A 19 -4.76 13.68 -21.13
N GLY A 20 -4.19 12.86 -22.02
CA GLY A 20 -4.93 12.16 -23.07
C GLY A 20 -6.00 11.24 -22.49
N LEU A 21 -5.67 10.42 -21.48
CA LEU A 21 -6.62 9.54 -20.80
C LEU A 21 -7.68 10.31 -20.00
N ALA A 22 -7.35 11.47 -19.43
CA ALA A 22 -8.36 12.34 -18.81
C ALA A 22 -9.40 12.84 -19.84
N SER A 23 -8.99 12.99 -21.11
CA SER A 23 -9.89 13.42 -22.20
C SER A 23 -10.61 12.26 -22.89
N LEU A 24 -9.95 11.09 -22.97
CA LEU A 24 -10.39 9.89 -23.67
C LEU A 24 -10.21 8.65 -22.76
N PRO A 25 -11.01 8.55 -21.67
CA PRO A 25 -10.77 7.54 -20.62
C PRO A 25 -10.94 6.11 -21.10
N TYR A 26 -11.72 5.86 -22.14
CA TYR A 26 -11.97 4.51 -22.67
C TYR A 26 -11.05 4.14 -23.86
N ASP A 27 -10.03 4.96 -24.16
CA ASP A 27 -9.08 4.67 -25.23
C ASP A 27 -7.99 3.70 -24.75
N LEU A 28 -8.22 2.41 -25.03
CA LEU A 28 -7.31 1.33 -24.65
C LEU A 28 -5.91 1.45 -25.26
N VAL A 29 -5.73 2.14 -26.39
CA VAL A 29 -4.40 2.35 -26.98
C VAL A 29 -3.58 3.30 -26.11
N LEU A 30 -4.18 4.35 -25.55
CA LEU A 30 -3.48 5.26 -24.63
C LEU A 30 -2.97 4.54 -23.38
N TYR A 31 -3.75 3.61 -22.83
CA TYR A 31 -3.29 2.77 -21.72
C TYR A 31 -2.09 1.91 -22.12
N ILE A 32 -2.11 1.27 -23.29
CA ILE A 32 -0.96 0.46 -23.75
C ILE A 32 0.28 1.34 -23.97
N GLU A 33 0.13 2.53 -24.55
CA GLU A 33 1.23 3.50 -24.69
C GLU A 33 1.79 3.92 -23.33
N ARG A 34 0.92 4.23 -22.36
CA ARG A 34 1.35 4.66 -21.02
C ARG A 34 1.98 3.52 -20.22
N ALA A 35 1.49 2.30 -20.40
CA ALA A 35 2.09 1.10 -19.82
C ALA A 35 3.54 0.90 -20.30
N LEU A 36 3.84 1.16 -21.58
CA LEU A 36 5.23 1.11 -22.07
C LEU A 36 6.09 2.19 -21.44
N VAL A 37 5.59 3.42 -21.35
CA VAL A 37 6.34 4.52 -20.73
C VAL A 37 6.62 4.21 -19.25
N TYR A 38 5.67 3.63 -18.52
CA TYR A 38 5.92 3.14 -17.16
C TYR A 38 6.97 2.04 -17.11
N ALA A 39 6.95 1.08 -18.04
CA ALA A 39 7.98 0.05 -18.11
C ALA A 39 9.38 0.64 -18.36
N ASP A 40 9.49 1.61 -19.28
CA ASP A 40 10.74 2.30 -19.61
C ASP A 40 11.23 3.21 -18.47
N LEU A 41 10.31 3.75 -17.65
CA LEU A 41 10.62 4.47 -16.40
C LEU A 41 10.99 3.54 -15.23
N GLY A 42 10.92 2.22 -15.41
CA GLY A 42 11.21 1.25 -14.35
C GLY A 42 10.09 1.10 -13.31
N TYR A 43 8.82 1.26 -13.72
CA TYR A 43 7.63 1.00 -12.91
C TYR A 43 6.81 -0.16 -13.51
N PRO A 44 7.30 -1.41 -13.40
CA PRO A 44 6.60 -2.58 -13.95
C PRO A 44 5.23 -2.80 -13.31
N ASP A 45 5.04 -2.39 -12.05
CA ASP A 45 3.76 -2.42 -11.36
C ASP A 45 2.72 -1.52 -12.03
N LEU A 46 3.08 -0.28 -12.33
CA LEU A 46 2.21 0.67 -13.03
C LEU A 46 1.93 0.23 -14.47
N ALA A 47 2.95 -0.31 -15.15
CA ALA A 47 2.79 -0.90 -16.47
C ALA A 47 1.82 -2.09 -16.47
N ALA A 48 1.86 -2.95 -15.45
CA ALA A 48 0.91 -4.05 -15.29
C ALA A 48 -0.53 -3.52 -15.07
N GLY A 49 -0.69 -2.47 -14.26
CA GLY A 49 -2.01 -1.84 -14.04
C GLY A 49 -2.64 -1.34 -15.33
N ASP A 50 -1.91 -0.56 -16.12
CA ASP A 50 -2.42 -0.01 -17.38
C ASP A 50 -2.64 -1.10 -18.45
N ALA A 51 -1.74 -2.08 -18.55
CA ALA A 51 -1.95 -3.20 -19.46
C ALA A 51 -3.19 -4.02 -19.08
N TYR A 52 -3.49 -4.17 -17.79
CA TYR A 52 -4.70 -4.85 -17.34
C TYR A 52 -5.97 -4.03 -17.65
N ARG A 53 -5.98 -2.71 -17.40
CA ARG A 53 -7.10 -1.85 -17.83
C ARG A 53 -7.34 -1.89 -19.33
N ALA A 54 -6.27 -1.90 -20.13
CA ALA A 54 -6.37 -2.06 -21.57
C ALA A 54 -7.02 -3.41 -21.96
N LEU A 55 -6.67 -4.52 -21.27
CA LEU A 55 -7.32 -5.82 -21.48
C LEU A 55 -8.81 -5.79 -21.16
N LEU A 56 -9.20 -5.18 -20.04
CA LEU A 56 -10.62 -5.03 -19.68
C LEU A 56 -11.38 -4.25 -20.77
N LEU A 57 -10.82 -3.14 -21.27
CA LEU A 57 -11.40 -2.40 -22.40
C LEU A 57 -11.44 -3.21 -23.71
N THR A 58 -10.51 -4.16 -23.93
CA THR A 58 -10.63 -5.05 -25.08
C THR A 58 -11.82 -5.99 -24.95
N ASP A 59 -12.14 -6.45 -23.73
CA ASP A 59 -13.32 -7.28 -23.47
C ASP A 59 -14.61 -6.45 -23.62
N GLU A 60 -14.61 -5.18 -23.17
CA GLU A 60 -15.70 -4.21 -23.40
C GLU A 60 -15.98 -4.01 -24.88
N VAL A 61 -14.94 -3.82 -25.71
CA VAL A 61 -15.11 -3.67 -27.17
C VAL A 61 -15.68 -4.94 -27.81
N LEU A 62 -15.22 -6.12 -27.37
CA LEU A 62 -15.56 -7.40 -28.00
C LEU A 62 -16.88 -8.01 -27.53
N THR A 63 -17.50 -7.46 -26.48
CA THR A 63 -18.69 -8.05 -25.84
C THR A 63 -19.84 -7.05 -25.74
N ASP A 64 -20.83 -7.22 -26.60
CA ASP A 64 -22.07 -6.42 -26.56
C ASP A 64 -22.76 -6.52 -25.19
N GLY A 65 -23.14 -5.36 -24.65
CA GLY A 65 -23.92 -5.26 -23.41
C GLY A 65 -23.09 -5.20 -22.12
N PHE A 66 -21.75 -5.14 -22.20
CA PHE A 66 -20.94 -4.70 -21.08
C PHE A 66 -21.13 -3.20 -20.82
N GLU A 67 -20.83 -2.76 -19.59
CA GLU A 67 -21.17 -1.44 -19.08
C GLU A 67 -20.57 -0.29 -19.89
N TYR A 68 -19.35 -0.48 -20.41
CA TYR A 68 -18.59 0.54 -21.13
C TYR A 68 -18.42 0.20 -22.62
N HIS A 69 -19.17 -0.78 -23.13
CA HIS A 69 -19.08 -1.28 -24.51
C HIS A 69 -19.14 -0.15 -25.54
N GLU A 70 -20.17 0.69 -25.48
CA GLU A 70 -20.38 1.77 -26.46
C GLU A 70 -19.25 2.80 -26.43
N GLN A 71 -18.78 3.17 -25.24
CA GLN A 71 -17.70 4.13 -25.05
C GLN A 71 -16.37 3.57 -25.57
N ALA A 72 -16.04 2.33 -25.22
CA ALA A 72 -14.80 1.67 -25.64
C ALA A 72 -14.78 1.41 -27.15
N LEU A 73 -15.90 0.95 -27.73
CA LEU A 73 -16.06 0.73 -29.17
C LEU A 73 -15.90 2.04 -29.94
N ALA A 74 -16.55 3.11 -29.49
CA ALA A 74 -16.43 4.43 -30.10
C ALA A 74 -14.99 4.97 -30.02
N ALA A 75 -14.33 4.83 -28.85
CA ALA A 75 -12.94 5.25 -28.65
C ALA A 75 -11.98 4.53 -29.61
N LEU A 76 -12.11 3.21 -29.74
CA LEU A 76 -11.24 2.44 -30.62
C LEU A 76 -11.54 2.71 -32.11
N ARG A 77 -12.81 2.94 -32.48
CA ARG A 77 -13.21 3.30 -33.85
C ARG A 77 -12.55 4.60 -34.32
N MET A 78 -12.32 5.57 -33.43
CA MET A 78 -11.62 6.83 -33.77
C MET A 78 -10.16 6.63 -34.16
N ARG A 79 -9.56 5.47 -33.90
CA ARG A 79 -8.20 5.12 -34.31
C ARG A 79 -8.13 4.60 -35.76
N LEU A 80 -9.26 4.51 -36.46
CA LEU A 80 -9.37 4.10 -37.85
C LEU A 80 -9.70 5.29 -38.78
N PRO A 81 -9.25 5.28 -40.05
CA PRO A 81 -8.34 4.32 -40.68
C PRO A 81 -6.85 4.59 -40.31
N PRO A 82 -5.88 3.77 -40.77
CA PRO A 82 -4.45 3.90 -40.42
C PRO A 82 -3.86 5.31 -40.63
N PRO A 83 -2.71 5.65 -40.01
CA PRO A 83 -1.64 4.74 -39.55
C PRO A 83 -1.91 4.06 -38.19
N MET A 84 -1.44 2.82 -38.04
CA MET A 84 -1.46 2.15 -36.73
C MET A 84 -0.49 2.84 -35.76
N PRO A 85 -0.86 2.95 -34.47
CA PRO A 85 0.05 3.39 -33.42
C PRO A 85 1.33 2.54 -33.39
N ASP A 86 2.49 3.18 -33.18
CA ASP A 86 3.80 2.51 -33.14
C ASP A 86 3.85 1.39 -32.11
N VAL A 87 3.13 1.56 -30.99
CA VAL A 87 3.02 0.56 -29.91
C VAL A 87 2.43 -0.77 -30.38
N LEU A 88 1.60 -0.77 -31.43
CA LEU A 88 1.00 -1.97 -32.03
C LEU A 88 1.84 -2.56 -33.17
N SER A 89 2.93 -1.88 -33.55
CA SER A 89 3.90 -2.36 -34.54
C SER A 89 5.09 -3.09 -33.90
N TYR A 90 5.04 -3.35 -32.60
CA TYR A 90 6.13 -4.01 -31.87
C TYR A 90 6.32 -5.47 -32.29
N GLY A 91 7.56 -5.85 -32.60
CA GLY A 91 7.90 -7.19 -33.04
C GLY A 91 7.23 -7.54 -34.36
N LYS A 92 6.51 -8.67 -34.38
CA LYS A 92 5.71 -9.12 -35.54
C LYS A 92 4.21 -8.95 -35.33
N LEU A 93 3.82 -8.12 -34.36
CA LEU A 93 2.41 -7.95 -34.02
C LEU A 93 1.61 -7.40 -35.20
N ALA A 94 2.17 -6.45 -35.95
CA ALA A 94 1.55 -5.93 -37.17
C ALA A 94 1.32 -6.99 -38.26
N ASP A 95 2.05 -8.11 -38.26
CA ASP A 95 1.81 -9.22 -39.21
C ASP A 95 0.51 -9.98 -38.85
N GLU A 96 0.05 -9.87 -37.60
CA GLU A 96 -1.21 -10.44 -37.11
C GLU A 96 -2.43 -9.55 -37.48
N TRP A 97 -2.17 -8.35 -37.99
CA TRP A 97 -3.19 -7.42 -38.48
C TRP A 97 -3.67 -7.82 -39.89
N SER A 98 -4.93 -8.25 -40.01
CA SER A 98 -5.58 -8.57 -41.30
C SER A 98 -6.88 -7.79 -41.46
N PRO A 99 -6.84 -6.50 -41.85
CA PRO A 99 -8.05 -5.73 -42.09
C PRO A 99 -8.73 -6.24 -43.37
N SER A 100 -10.05 -6.28 -43.36
CA SER A 100 -10.86 -6.69 -44.50
C SER A 100 -10.62 -5.75 -45.69
N LEU A 101 -9.85 -6.19 -46.69
CA LEU A 101 -9.60 -5.40 -47.90
C LEU A 101 -10.89 -5.25 -48.71
N GLY A 102 -11.35 -4.01 -48.88
CA GLY A 102 -12.40 -3.66 -49.85
C GLY A 102 -13.83 -3.61 -49.30
N VAL A 103 -14.01 -3.37 -48.01
CA VAL A 103 -15.34 -3.31 -47.40
C VAL A 103 -15.85 -1.87 -47.29
N GLU A 104 -17.09 -1.65 -47.72
CA GLU A 104 -17.79 -0.36 -47.61
C GLU A 104 -18.01 0.04 -46.13
N PRO A 105 -18.29 1.33 -45.82
CA PRO A 105 -18.37 1.90 -44.46
C PRO A 105 -19.43 1.30 -43.51
N GLN A 106 -20.02 0.16 -43.87
CA GLN A 106 -21.06 -0.55 -43.12
C GLN A 106 -20.52 -1.77 -42.37
N ASP A 107 -19.24 -2.19 -42.59
CA ASP A 107 -18.54 -3.25 -41.84
C ASP A 107 -17.35 -2.70 -41.02
N GLU A 108 -17.50 -1.51 -40.43
CA GLU A 108 -16.48 -0.90 -39.57
C GLU A 108 -16.20 -1.74 -38.30
N GLU A 109 -17.18 -2.51 -37.83
CA GLU A 109 -17.14 -3.20 -36.54
C GLU A 109 -16.16 -4.37 -36.48
N GLU A 110 -16.14 -5.26 -37.48
CA GLU A 110 -15.16 -6.38 -37.50
C GLU A 110 -13.72 -5.86 -37.58
N THR A 111 -13.51 -4.69 -38.22
CA THR A 111 -12.19 -4.04 -38.24
C THR A 111 -11.81 -3.51 -36.86
N VAL A 112 -12.75 -2.93 -36.12
CA VAL A 112 -12.54 -2.51 -34.73
C VAL A 112 -12.31 -3.70 -33.80
N HIS A 113 -13.06 -4.80 -33.97
CA HIS A 113 -12.85 -6.04 -33.22
C HIS A 113 -11.48 -6.68 -33.51
N ALA A 114 -11.05 -6.68 -34.77
CA ALA A 114 -9.69 -7.08 -35.11
C ALA A 114 -8.65 -6.22 -34.37
N LEU A 115 -8.90 -4.91 -34.23
CA LEU A 115 -7.98 -3.99 -33.53
C LEU A 115 -7.94 -4.28 -32.04
N ALA A 116 -9.11 -4.53 -31.44
CA ALA A 116 -9.21 -4.95 -30.06
C ALA A 116 -8.44 -6.25 -29.80
N ARG A 117 -8.54 -7.25 -30.68
CA ARG A 117 -7.76 -8.50 -30.59
C ARG A 117 -6.24 -8.25 -30.68
N LEU A 118 -5.81 -7.34 -31.56
CA LEU A 118 -4.40 -6.96 -31.67
C LEU A 118 -3.89 -6.29 -30.38
N CYS A 119 -4.68 -5.34 -29.87
CA CYS A 119 -4.38 -4.64 -28.64
C CYS A 119 -4.35 -5.58 -27.43
N SER A 120 -5.23 -6.58 -27.37
CA SER A 120 -5.24 -7.55 -26.27
C SER A 120 -3.96 -8.39 -26.25
N ILE A 121 -3.45 -8.81 -27.42
CA ILE A 121 -2.15 -9.49 -27.53
C ILE A 121 -1.01 -8.60 -27.03
N ARG A 122 -1.00 -7.30 -27.41
CA ARG A 122 0.00 -6.36 -26.92
C ARG A 122 -0.08 -6.17 -25.41
N ALA A 123 -1.28 -6.07 -24.86
CA ALA A 123 -1.50 -5.94 -23.44
C ALA A 123 -1.06 -7.20 -22.68
N TYR A 124 -1.31 -8.41 -23.20
CA TYR A 124 -0.78 -9.65 -22.61
C TYR A 124 0.76 -9.69 -22.61
N GLN A 125 1.42 -9.19 -23.65
CA GLN A 125 2.90 -9.10 -23.69
C GLN A 125 3.43 -8.24 -22.55
N ILE A 126 2.88 -7.02 -22.38
CA ILE A 126 3.30 -6.07 -21.35
C ILE A 126 2.95 -6.63 -19.96
N LEU A 127 1.69 -7.03 -19.74
CA LEU A 127 1.21 -7.51 -18.45
C LEU A 127 2.02 -8.70 -17.93
N SER A 128 2.26 -9.70 -18.79
CA SER A 128 2.98 -10.92 -18.39
C SER A 128 4.44 -10.63 -18.02
N LEU A 129 5.13 -9.77 -18.78
CA LEU A 129 6.50 -9.38 -18.51
C LEU A 129 6.60 -8.51 -17.24
N SER A 130 5.71 -7.54 -17.10
CA SER A 130 5.65 -6.65 -15.94
C SER A 130 5.37 -7.42 -14.65
N LEU A 131 4.41 -8.36 -14.65
CA LEU A 131 4.13 -9.21 -13.49
C LEU A 131 5.31 -10.14 -13.14
N LEU A 132 6.06 -10.62 -14.14
CA LEU A 132 7.31 -11.35 -13.91
C LEU A 132 8.33 -10.46 -13.19
N LEU A 133 8.51 -9.21 -13.64
CA LEU A 133 9.43 -8.25 -13.02
C LEU A 133 9.00 -7.91 -11.58
N CYS A 134 7.71 -7.76 -11.32
CA CYS A 134 7.17 -7.58 -9.97
C CYS A 134 7.28 -8.84 -9.08
N GLY A 135 7.66 -10.00 -9.64
CA GLY A 135 7.79 -11.27 -8.91
C GLY A 135 6.49 -12.06 -8.71
N CYS A 136 5.39 -11.66 -9.37
CA CYS A 136 4.08 -12.33 -9.36
C CYS A 136 4.05 -13.48 -10.38
N LEU A 137 4.80 -14.55 -10.11
CA LEU A 137 5.07 -15.61 -11.09
C LEU A 137 3.81 -16.36 -11.53
N LYS A 138 2.87 -16.61 -10.60
CA LYS A 138 1.62 -17.32 -10.93
C LYS A 138 0.76 -16.49 -11.88
N SER A 139 0.50 -15.23 -11.55
CA SER A 139 -0.27 -14.32 -12.39
C SER A 139 0.43 -14.07 -13.74
N ALA A 140 1.74 -13.84 -13.74
CA ALA A 140 2.54 -13.71 -14.96
C ALA A 140 2.39 -14.92 -15.88
N PHE A 141 2.47 -16.14 -15.34
CA PHE A 141 2.29 -17.37 -16.11
C PHE A 141 0.88 -17.47 -16.68
N THR A 142 -0.15 -17.24 -15.86
CA THR A 142 -1.57 -17.32 -16.28
C THR A 142 -1.88 -16.34 -17.42
N PHE A 143 -1.48 -15.08 -17.30
CA PHE A 143 -1.70 -14.10 -18.37
C PHE A 143 -0.87 -14.41 -19.62
N CYS A 144 0.33 -14.96 -19.46
CA CYS A 144 1.14 -15.37 -20.60
C CYS A 144 0.51 -16.53 -21.38
N GLU A 145 -0.06 -17.53 -20.70
CA GLU A 145 -0.80 -18.62 -21.34
C GLU A 145 -2.06 -18.10 -22.05
N ARG A 146 -2.79 -17.16 -21.45
CA ARG A 146 -3.96 -16.52 -22.10
C ARG A 146 -3.56 -15.79 -23.39
N GLY A 147 -2.46 -15.03 -23.35
CA GLY A 147 -1.92 -14.39 -24.54
C GLY A 147 -1.50 -15.39 -25.62
N LEU A 148 -0.86 -16.49 -25.24
CA LEU A 148 -0.47 -17.56 -26.18
C LEU A 148 -1.67 -18.34 -26.71
N ALA A 149 -2.77 -18.43 -25.97
CA ALA A 149 -4.00 -19.00 -26.48
C ALA A 149 -4.61 -18.12 -27.58
N ALA A 150 -4.51 -16.78 -27.43
CA ALA A 150 -4.94 -15.82 -28.44
C ALA A 150 -3.98 -15.76 -29.65
N SER A 151 -2.66 -15.86 -29.42
CA SER A 151 -1.62 -15.86 -30.46
C SER A 151 -0.52 -16.89 -30.18
N PRO A 152 -0.68 -18.16 -30.61
CA PRO A 152 0.23 -19.26 -30.26
C PRO A 152 1.67 -19.11 -30.76
N GLY A 153 1.87 -18.36 -31.85
CA GLY A 153 3.17 -18.13 -32.46
C GLY A 153 3.89 -16.87 -31.97
N ASN A 154 3.33 -16.14 -31.01
CA ASN A 154 3.85 -14.86 -30.58
C ASN A 154 5.20 -15.01 -29.85
N GLN A 155 6.27 -14.58 -30.50
CA GLN A 155 7.64 -14.82 -30.02
C GLN A 155 7.93 -14.13 -28.67
N GLU A 156 7.36 -12.95 -28.43
CA GLU A 156 7.55 -12.19 -27.19
C GLU A 156 6.94 -12.91 -26.00
N LEU A 157 5.71 -13.42 -26.16
CA LEU A 157 5.06 -14.24 -25.14
C LEU A 157 5.80 -15.58 -24.91
N LEU A 158 6.29 -16.22 -25.97
CA LEU A 158 7.10 -17.44 -25.84
C LEU A 158 8.41 -17.18 -25.06
N ASN A 159 9.07 -16.05 -25.32
CA ASN A 159 10.27 -15.62 -24.60
C ASN A 159 9.95 -15.36 -23.12
N THR A 160 8.88 -14.60 -22.84
CA THR A 160 8.41 -14.31 -21.48
C THR A 160 8.06 -15.60 -20.72
N LYS A 161 7.35 -16.54 -21.34
CA LYS A 161 7.07 -17.87 -20.76
C LYS A 161 8.35 -18.61 -20.38
N SER A 162 9.37 -18.58 -21.23
CA SER A 162 10.68 -19.19 -20.94
C SER A 162 11.40 -18.53 -19.75
N HIS A 163 11.33 -17.20 -19.65
CA HIS A 163 11.85 -16.46 -18.50
C HIS A 163 11.09 -16.78 -17.21
N ILE A 164 9.76 -16.79 -17.24
CA ILE A 164 8.92 -17.17 -16.08
C ILE A 164 9.30 -18.57 -15.60
N GLN A 165 9.41 -19.55 -16.50
CA GLN A 165 9.82 -20.90 -16.15
C GLN A 165 11.23 -20.96 -15.55
N THR A 166 12.17 -20.17 -16.07
CA THR A 166 13.54 -20.10 -15.54
C THR A 166 13.55 -19.54 -14.12
N VAL A 167 12.84 -18.44 -13.88
CA VAL A 167 12.74 -17.81 -12.55
C VAL A 167 12.00 -18.72 -11.57
N ALA A 168 10.91 -19.37 -12.01
CA ALA A 168 10.15 -20.33 -11.21
C ALA A 168 11.01 -21.50 -10.73
N ARG A 169 11.78 -22.13 -11.63
CA ARG A 169 12.69 -23.25 -11.27
C ARG A 169 13.73 -22.81 -10.23
N ARG A 170 14.30 -21.61 -10.38
CA ARG A 170 15.25 -21.04 -9.43
C ARG A 170 14.61 -20.78 -8.06
N ARG A 171 13.44 -20.14 -8.03
CA ARG A 171 12.73 -19.76 -6.79
C ARG A 171 12.21 -20.97 -6.03
N LEU A 172 11.72 -21.98 -6.74
CA LEU A 172 11.21 -23.24 -6.15
C LEU A 172 12.29 -24.30 -5.90
N ARG A 173 13.50 -24.11 -6.45
CA ARG A 173 14.63 -25.06 -6.37
C ARG A 173 14.29 -26.46 -6.91
N ARG A 174 13.52 -26.53 -8.01
CA ARG A 174 13.12 -27.77 -8.72
C ARG A 174 12.87 -27.53 -10.20
N ASP A 175 13.01 -28.56 -11.03
CA ASP A 175 12.89 -28.45 -12.49
C ASP A 175 11.44 -28.47 -13.01
N THR A 176 10.56 -29.17 -12.28
CA THR A 176 9.14 -29.34 -12.60
C THR A 176 8.27 -28.68 -11.53
N PHE A 177 7.19 -28.02 -11.94
CA PHE A 177 6.24 -27.35 -11.05
C PHE A 177 4.86 -27.28 -11.72
N GLU A 178 3.82 -27.21 -10.91
CA GLU A 178 2.46 -26.87 -11.34
C GLU A 178 2.21 -25.37 -11.18
N VAL A 179 1.22 -24.81 -11.88
CA VAL A 179 0.91 -23.36 -11.76
C VAL A 179 0.52 -22.98 -10.32
N SER A 180 -0.15 -23.89 -9.59
CA SER A 180 -0.50 -23.69 -8.18
C SER A 180 0.69 -23.59 -7.24
N ASP A 181 1.86 -24.07 -7.67
CA ASP A 181 3.10 -23.99 -6.91
C ASP A 181 3.77 -22.62 -6.98
N LEU A 182 3.40 -21.80 -7.97
CA LEU A 182 4.07 -20.54 -8.24
C LEU A 182 3.70 -19.50 -7.17
N PRO A 183 4.68 -18.79 -6.59
CA PRO A 183 4.40 -17.66 -5.72
C PRO A 183 3.78 -16.53 -6.55
N ASP A 184 2.86 -15.79 -5.94
CA ASP A 184 2.16 -14.69 -6.60
C ASP A 184 2.33 -13.33 -5.91
N SER A 185 3.38 -13.24 -5.10
CA SER A 185 3.77 -12.03 -4.40
C SER A 185 5.24 -11.71 -4.66
N GLY A 186 5.51 -10.41 -4.77
CA GLY A 186 6.85 -9.85 -4.81
C GLY A 186 6.89 -8.47 -4.18
N LEU A 187 7.86 -7.68 -4.63
CA LEU A 187 8.15 -6.36 -4.08
C LEU A 187 8.27 -5.37 -5.23
N VAL A 188 7.81 -4.14 -5.03
CA VAL A 188 7.91 -3.04 -5.99
C VAL A 188 8.45 -1.79 -5.31
N ARG A 189 8.65 -0.73 -6.08
CA ARG A 189 9.19 0.55 -5.59
C ARG A 189 8.29 1.11 -4.48
N ARG A 190 8.93 1.62 -3.44
CA ARG A 190 8.27 2.35 -2.34
C ARG A 190 8.86 3.74 -2.27
N GLU A 191 8.28 4.68 -2.99
CA GLU A 191 8.79 6.04 -3.09
C GLU A 191 7.66 7.05 -3.26
N VAL A 192 8.00 8.33 -3.10
CA VAL A 192 7.14 9.41 -3.59
C VAL A 192 7.35 9.48 -5.09
N TYR A 193 6.32 9.11 -5.87
CA TYR A 193 6.38 9.17 -7.33
C TYR A 193 6.68 10.62 -7.78
N PRO A 194 7.51 10.83 -8.82
CA PRO A 194 7.90 12.18 -9.25
C PRO A 194 6.74 13.10 -9.64
N TRP A 195 5.60 12.51 -10.03
CA TRP A 195 4.37 13.22 -10.40
C TRP A 195 3.31 13.22 -9.29
N ASN A 196 3.65 12.79 -8.07
CA ASN A 196 2.74 12.86 -6.92
C ASN A 196 2.81 14.27 -6.31
N ASP A 197 1.77 15.06 -6.55
CA ASP A 197 1.58 16.41 -6.00
C ASP A 197 0.70 16.44 -4.73
N HIS A 198 0.24 15.29 -4.26
CA HIS A 198 -0.58 15.16 -3.05
C HIS A 198 0.24 14.83 -1.78
N GLU A 199 1.48 14.37 -1.91
CA GLU A 199 2.32 14.10 -0.73
C GLU A 199 2.80 15.42 -0.09
N PRO A 200 2.40 15.73 1.17
CA PRO A 200 2.74 17.00 1.78
C PRO A 200 4.19 17.02 2.31
N ASP A 201 4.79 18.22 2.38
CA ASP A 201 5.96 18.42 3.25
C ASP A 201 5.51 18.42 4.71
N ARG A 202 5.57 17.25 5.34
CA ARG A 202 5.20 17.03 6.74
C ARG A 202 5.93 17.96 7.73
N PHE A 203 7.04 18.58 7.33
CA PHE A 203 7.88 19.42 8.20
C PHE A 203 7.66 20.92 8.01
N ASP A 204 6.87 21.34 7.02
CA ASP A 204 6.57 22.74 6.80
C ASP A 204 5.61 23.28 7.87
N GLN A 205 5.56 24.61 7.99
CA GLN A 205 4.79 25.26 9.05
C GLN A 205 3.28 25.09 8.84
N GLU A 206 2.81 25.07 7.60
CA GLU A 206 1.39 24.92 7.26
C GLU A 206 0.86 23.54 7.64
N SER A 207 1.60 22.48 7.32
CA SER A 207 1.31 21.10 7.72
C SER A 207 1.31 20.96 9.23
N LEU A 208 2.32 21.53 9.91
CA LEU A 208 2.39 21.51 11.38
C LEU A 208 1.21 22.25 12.01
N ASP A 209 0.80 23.41 11.48
CA ASP A 209 -0.33 24.18 11.99
C ASP A 209 -1.65 23.43 11.83
N SER A 210 -1.87 22.82 10.66
CA SER A 210 -3.03 21.97 10.37
C SER A 210 -3.11 20.78 11.32
N LEU A 211 -2.01 20.02 11.45
CA LEU A 211 -1.91 18.89 12.37
C LEU A 211 -2.14 19.29 13.83
N ASN A 212 -1.59 20.42 14.27
CA ASN A 212 -1.76 20.90 15.63
C ASN A 212 -3.19 21.41 15.91
N ALA A 213 -3.85 22.01 14.92
CA ALA A 213 -5.24 22.45 15.04
C ALA A 213 -6.18 21.25 15.31
N ASP A 214 -5.94 20.14 14.62
CA ASP A 214 -6.68 18.90 14.83
C ASP A 214 -6.29 18.17 16.11
N LEU A 215 -4.99 18.03 16.40
CA LEU A 215 -4.48 17.40 17.61
C LEU A 215 -5.10 18.02 18.87
N LYS A 216 -5.32 19.35 18.87
CA LYS A 216 -5.92 20.07 20.01
C LYS A 216 -7.28 19.50 20.45
N LYS A 217 -8.06 18.92 19.52
CA LYS A 217 -9.36 18.31 19.80
C LYS A 217 -9.26 17.02 20.64
N MET A 218 -8.12 16.32 20.57
CA MET A 218 -7.92 14.98 21.14
C MET A 218 -6.75 14.86 22.13
N ALA A 219 -5.81 15.81 22.12
CA ALA A 219 -4.65 15.91 23.00
C ALA A 219 -4.34 17.40 23.30
N PRO A 220 -5.20 18.11 24.06
CA PRO A 220 -5.10 19.56 24.25
C PRO A 220 -3.79 20.01 24.90
N LYS A 221 -3.18 19.15 25.72
CA LYS A 221 -1.89 19.37 26.40
C LYS A 221 -0.67 19.13 25.51
N CYS A 222 -0.85 18.71 24.25
CA CYS A 222 0.24 18.32 23.37
C CYS A 222 0.37 19.25 22.15
N ALA A 223 1.52 19.19 21.48
CA ALA A 223 1.78 19.79 20.18
C ALA A 223 2.65 18.86 19.33
N ILE A 224 2.40 18.82 18.03
CA ILE A 224 3.29 18.17 17.07
C ILE A 224 4.41 19.13 16.69
N LYS A 225 5.64 18.61 16.68
CA LYS A 225 6.85 19.34 16.27
C LYS A 225 7.76 18.42 15.46
N VAL A 226 8.74 18.99 14.79
CA VAL A 226 9.83 18.22 14.18
C VAL A 226 10.75 17.69 15.29
N ALA A 227 10.82 16.38 15.42
CA ALA A 227 11.76 15.65 16.26
C ALA A 227 13.03 15.30 15.46
N THR A 228 14.15 15.22 16.16
CA THR A 228 15.43 14.74 15.60
C THR A 228 15.69 13.36 16.17
N LEU A 229 15.54 12.33 15.35
CA LEU A 229 15.65 10.93 15.76
C LEU A 229 16.94 10.31 15.21
N PRO A 230 17.49 9.27 15.86
CA PRO A 230 18.57 8.50 15.29
C PRO A 230 18.18 7.84 13.96
N VAL A 231 19.11 7.82 13.01
CA VAL A 231 18.99 6.95 11.83
C VAL A 231 19.06 5.50 12.30
N LEU A 232 18.09 4.70 11.87
CA LEU A 232 17.99 3.30 12.22
C LEU A 232 18.90 2.46 11.32
N LEU A 233 19.38 1.34 11.85
CA LEU A 233 20.30 0.45 11.14
C LEU A 233 19.56 -0.80 10.65
N GLU A 234 19.96 -1.32 9.50
CA GLU A 234 19.36 -2.56 8.95
C GLU A 234 19.81 -3.82 9.68
N THR A 235 21.02 -3.80 10.27
CA THR A 235 21.62 -4.95 10.95
C THR A 235 22.36 -4.54 12.23
N ALA A 236 22.61 -5.55 13.08
CA ALA A 236 23.38 -5.43 14.30
C ALA A 236 24.85 -5.07 13.99
N SER A 237 25.16 -3.77 13.93
CA SER A 237 26.54 -3.31 13.93
C SER A 237 26.98 -3.10 15.38
N SER A 238 27.85 -3.97 15.90
CA SER A 238 28.44 -3.82 17.24
C SER A 238 29.23 -2.52 17.41
N SER A 239 29.65 -1.90 16.30
CA SER A 239 30.45 -0.68 16.32
C SER A 239 29.64 0.62 16.48
N THR A 240 28.35 0.62 16.14
CA THR A 240 27.55 1.86 16.12
C THR A 240 26.84 2.11 17.45
N ASP A 241 26.49 1.04 18.18
CA ASP A 241 25.86 1.13 19.51
C ASP A 241 26.75 1.86 20.54
N SER A 242 28.08 1.76 20.38
CA SER A 242 29.09 2.38 21.25
C SER A 242 29.50 3.81 20.87
N LEU A 243 29.02 4.35 19.74
CA LEU A 243 29.38 5.70 19.29
C LEU A 243 28.69 6.79 20.12
N GLU A 244 29.42 7.79 20.61
CA GLU A 244 28.82 8.92 21.33
C GLU A 244 27.87 9.77 20.45
N ILE A 245 28.17 9.88 19.14
CA ILE A 245 27.40 10.64 18.17
C ILE A 245 26.90 9.69 17.08
N ILE A 246 25.58 9.65 16.88
CA ILE A 246 24.92 8.86 15.85
C ILE A 246 24.26 9.77 14.80
N PRO A 247 24.24 9.38 13.52
CA PRO A 247 23.50 10.13 12.50
C PRO A 247 22.04 10.27 12.90
N THR A 248 21.44 11.41 12.56
CA THR A 248 20.03 11.69 12.86
C THR A 248 19.24 12.06 11.61
N CYS A 249 17.95 11.82 11.65
CA CYS A 249 16.97 12.24 10.65
C CYS A 249 15.85 13.05 11.33
N LYS A 250 15.08 13.77 10.50
CA LYS A 250 13.89 14.48 10.95
C LYS A 250 12.68 13.55 10.88
N GLN A 251 11.87 13.55 11.93
CA GLN A 251 10.54 12.98 11.93
C GLN A 251 9.59 13.93 12.66
N LEU A 252 8.29 13.65 12.62
CA LEU A 252 7.34 14.31 13.50
C LEU A 252 7.37 13.64 14.87
N GLY A 253 7.13 14.42 15.92
CA GLY A 253 7.02 13.96 17.29
C GLY A 253 5.93 14.73 18.02
N VAL A 254 5.31 14.12 19.02
CA VAL A 254 4.32 14.77 19.89
C VAL A 254 5.03 15.23 21.17
N PHE A 255 4.82 16.48 21.58
CA PHE A 255 5.48 17.09 22.74
C PHE A 255 4.47 17.70 23.70
N ALA A 256 4.73 17.58 25.00
CA ALA A 256 3.92 18.20 26.04
C ALA A 256 4.07 19.74 26.02
N LYS A 257 2.96 20.47 26.04
CA LYS A 257 2.90 21.94 26.20
C LYS A 257 2.79 22.38 27.65
N GLU A 258 2.37 21.46 28.52
CA GLU A 258 2.20 21.61 29.95
C GLU A 258 2.49 20.26 30.64
N ASP A 259 2.62 20.28 31.96
CA ASP A 259 2.85 19.05 32.72
C ASP A 259 1.61 18.13 32.63
N ILE A 260 1.88 16.83 32.53
CA ILE A 260 0.88 15.76 32.45
C ILE A 260 1.11 14.84 33.63
N GLU A 261 0.07 14.66 34.43
CA GLU A 261 0.15 13.90 35.68
C GLU A 261 0.28 12.39 35.41
N PRO A 262 0.90 11.63 36.32
CA PRO A 262 0.96 10.17 36.23
C PRO A 262 -0.45 9.56 36.11
N GLY A 263 -0.69 8.72 35.09
CA GLY A 263 -1.99 8.10 34.82
C GLY A 263 -2.98 8.96 34.01
N GLU A 264 -2.66 10.24 33.76
CA GLU A 264 -3.49 11.13 32.97
C GLU A 264 -3.55 10.69 31.49
N ALA A 265 -4.71 10.87 30.85
CA ALA A 265 -4.85 10.62 29.42
C ALA A 265 -4.16 11.73 28.60
N VAL A 266 -3.23 11.34 27.74
CA VAL A 266 -2.43 12.23 26.89
C VAL A 266 -3.11 12.47 25.53
N LEU A 267 -3.68 11.41 24.94
CA LEU A 267 -4.34 11.41 23.64
C LEU A 267 -5.58 10.52 23.72
N ARG A 268 -6.69 10.94 23.10
CA ARG A 268 -7.91 10.14 22.90
C ARG A 268 -8.37 10.27 21.46
N GLU A 269 -7.87 9.39 20.61
CA GLU A 269 -8.08 9.45 19.17
C GLU A 269 -9.20 8.49 18.73
N TYR A 270 -10.07 9.00 17.86
CA TYR A 270 -11.08 8.24 17.14
C TYR A 270 -10.70 8.25 15.66
N THR A 271 -10.89 7.12 14.98
CA THR A 271 -10.59 6.96 13.55
C THR A 271 -11.69 6.13 12.90
N LEU A 272 -12.03 6.49 11.66
CA LEU A 272 -12.89 5.70 10.80
C LEU A 272 -12.10 4.77 9.88
N LEU A 273 -10.78 4.94 9.81
CA LEU A 273 -9.91 4.08 9.02
C LEU A 273 -9.62 2.78 9.79
N THR A 274 -10.65 1.95 9.91
CA THR A 274 -10.63 0.65 10.56
C THR A 274 -11.10 -0.44 9.60
N ALA A 275 -10.59 -1.66 9.82
CA ALA A 275 -10.86 -2.84 9.02
C ALA A 275 -10.99 -4.09 9.91
N ASN A 276 -11.93 -4.96 9.58
CA ASN A 276 -12.10 -6.28 10.20
C ASN A 276 -12.30 -7.33 9.11
N ASN A 277 -11.51 -8.41 9.15
CA ASN A 277 -11.47 -9.44 8.11
C ASN A 277 -12.38 -10.67 8.39
N ARG A 278 -13.21 -10.63 9.42
CA ARG A 278 -14.11 -11.72 9.82
C ARG A 278 -15.56 -11.41 9.49
N LEU A 279 -16.19 -12.30 8.73
CA LEU A 279 -17.55 -12.13 8.25
C LEU A 279 -18.63 -12.17 9.35
N LYS A 280 -18.35 -12.81 10.50
CA LYS A 280 -19.34 -13.12 11.56
C LYS A 280 -19.04 -12.52 12.92
N ASP A 281 -18.10 -11.58 13.00
CA ASP A 281 -17.80 -10.93 14.27
C ASP A 281 -18.78 -9.79 14.53
N SER A 282 -19.25 -9.71 15.78
CA SER A 282 -20.17 -8.68 16.25
C SER A 282 -19.41 -7.39 16.57
N VAL A 283 -18.80 -6.78 15.55
CA VAL A 283 -18.08 -5.51 15.64
C VAL A 283 -18.84 -4.38 14.94
N CYS A 284 -18.63 -3.17 15.40
CA CYS A 284 -19.15 -1.97 14.76
C CYS A 284 -18.40 -1.68 13.46
N ASP A 285 -19.15 -1.36 12.41
CA ASP A 285 -18.58 -1.05 11.09
C ASP A 285 -17.61 0.15 11.10
N ALA A 286 -17.91 1.20 11.87
CA ALA A 286 -17.09 2.42 11.92
C ALA A 286 -15.79 2.28 12.74
N CYS A 287 -15.88 1.82 13.99
CA CYS A 287 -14.73 1.74 14.92
C CYS A 287 -14.05 0.37 14.97
N SER A 288 -14.65 -0.66 14.36
CA SER A 288 -14.28 -2.08 14.53
C SER A 288 -14.19 -2.56 15.99
N CYS A 289 -14.89 -1.88 16.90
CA CYS A 289 -15.00 -2.24 18.31
C CYS A 289 -16.20 -3.16 18.55
N ASP A 290 -16.12 -4.02 19.57
CA ASP A 290 -17.17 -4.99 19.88
C ASP A 290 -18.51 -4.27 20.10
N LEU A 291 -19.57 -4.76 19.48
CA LEU A 291 -20.91 -4.21 19.65
C LEU A 291 -21.40 -4.42 21.09
N PRO A 292 -22.14 -3.45 21.65
CA PRO A 292 -22.78 -3.63 22.95
C PRO A 292 -23.69 -4.88 22.97
N PRO A 293 -23.77 -5.60 24.10
CA PRO A 293 -24.70 -6.71 24.24
C PRO A 293 -26.15 -6.26 24.07
N ILE A 294 -26.99 -7.15 23.50
CA ILE A 294 -28.43 -6.93 23.38
C ILE A 294 -29.04 -6.69 24.76
N GLY A 295 -29.79 -5.59 24.92
CA GLY A 295 -30.43 -5.19 26.19
C GLY A 295 -29.50 -4.47 27.18
N SER A 296 -28.31 -4.05 26.74
CA SER A 296 -27.49 -3.09 27.50
C SER A 296 -28.06 -1.66 27.39
N GLU A 297 -27.65 -0.74 28.28
CA GLU A 297 -28.11 0.65 28.25
C GLU A 297 -27.76 1.41 26.95
N GLN A 298 -26.76 0.92 26.21
CA GLN A 298 -26.37 1.45 24.90
C GLN A 298 -26.67 0.39 23.84
N GLU A 299 -27.86 0.48 23.24
CA GLU A 299 -28.23 -0.46 22.18
C GLU A 299 -27.43 -0.16 20.88
N PRO A 300 -27.00 -1.19 20.14
CA PRO A 300 -26.42 -1.00 18.81
C PRO A 300 -27.39 -0.27 17.88
N VAL A 301 -26.85 0.59 17.02
CA VAL A 301 -27.62 1.37 16.03
C VAL A 301 -27.47 0.69 14.67
N GLN A 302 -28.58 0.42 13.99
CA GLN A 302 -28.59 -0.14 12.65
C GLN A 302 -28.67 0.98 11.62
N CYS A 303 -28.15 0.74 10.41
CA CYS A 303 -28.48 1.60 9.27
C CYS A 303 -29.97 1.43 8.93
N ASP A 304 -30.65 2.53 8.61
CA ASP A 304 -32.07 2.50 8.22
C ASP A 304 -32.28 1.95 6.80
N GLU A 305 -31.23 1.99 5.96
CA GLU A 305 -31.29 1.62 4.55
C GLU A 305 -30.83 0.17 4.31
N CYS A 306 -29.72 -0.26 4.92
CA CYS A 306 -29.19 -1.61 4.74
C CYS A 306 -29.36 -2.50 5.97
N TYR A 307 -29.57 -3.80 5.75
CA TYR A 307 -29.87 -4.77 6.81
C TYR A 307 -28.65 -5.30 7.57
N ASP A 308 -27.45 -5.16 7.00
CA ASP A 308 -26.26 -5.88 7.47
C ASP A 308 -25.28 -5.02 8.29
N THR A 309 -25.42 -3.69 8.24
CA THR A 309 -24.47 -2.78 8.90
C THR A 309 -24.97 -2.33 10.26
N VAL A 310 -24.14 -2.53 11.29
CA VAL A 310 -24.45 -2.19 12.69
C VAL A 310 -23.32 -1.34 13.29
N PHE A 311 -23.70 -0.33 14.06
CA PHE A 311 -22.83 0.60 14.76
C PHE A 311 -22.96 0.45 16.27
N CYS A 312 -21.85 0.64 17.01
CA CYS A 312 -21.87 0.51 18.47
C CYS A 312 -22.57 1.67 19.19
N SER A 313 -22.82 2.79 18.52
CA SER A 313 -23.44 3.98 19.09
C SER A 313 -23.96 4.90 17.99
N GLN A 314 -24.84 5.83 18.36
CA GLN A 314 -25.31 6.89 17.45
C GLN A 314 -24.16 7.72 16.88
N TYR A 315 -23.12 7.98 17.68
CA TYR A 315 -21.94 8.71 17.22
C TYR A 315 -21.23 8.00 16.05
N CYS A 316 -21.00 6.68 16.18
CA CYS A 316 -20.38 5.90 15.10
C CYS A 316 -21.27 5.81 13.86
N HIS A 317 -22.60 5.74 14.05
CA HIS A 317 -23.55 5.80 12.94
C HIS A 317 -23.43 7.13 12.21
N ASP A 318 -23.54 8.26 12.92
CA ASP A 318 -23.55 9.59 12.33
C ASP A 318 -22.22 9.91 11.62
N GLU A 319 -21.08 9.59 12.24
CA GLU A 319 -19.76 9.74 11.61
C GLU A 319 -19.62 8.86 10.36
N ALA A 320 -20.16 7.64 10.37
CA ALA A 320 -20.12 6.79 9.19
C ALA A 320 -20.98 7.36 8.06
N GLN A 321 -22.22 7.80 8.36
CA GLN A 321 -23.12 8.41 7.39
C GLN A 321 -22.53 9.68 6.78
N GLU A 322 -21.84 10.50 7.58
CA GLU A 322 -21.23 11.74 7.11
C GLU A 322 -19.96 11.51 6.27
N ARG A 323 -19.23 10.40 6.49
CA ARG A 323 -17.86 10.26 5.99
C ARG A 323 -17.65 9.18 4.93
N TYR A 324 -18.40 8.07 4.93
CA TYR A 324 -18.15 6.99 3.97
C TYR A 324 -19.33 6.07 3.65
N HIS A 325 -20.27 5.89 4.59
CA HIS A 325 -21.25 4.80 4.50
C HIS A 325 -22.14 4.87 3.25
N PRO A 326 -22.59 6.05 2.77
CA PRO A 326 -23.40 6.12 1.55
C PRO A 326 -22.70 5.57 0.30
N SER A 327 -21.36 5.56 0.24
CA SER A 327 -20.61 4.98 -0.88
C SER A 327 -20.54 3.45 -0.85
N VAL A 328 -20.88 2.82 0.28
CA VAL A 328 -20.81 1.35 0.48
C VAL A 328 -22.12 0.72 0.94
N CYS A 329 -23.13 1.52 1.25
CA CYS A 329 -24.46 1.08 1.68
C CYS A 329 -25.08 0.14 0.63
N GLU A 330 -25.57 -1.03 1.06
CA GLU A 330 -26.16 -2.09 0.21
C GLU A 330 -25.25 -2.65 -0.91
N LYS A 331 -23.98 -2.27 -0.97
CA LYS A 331 -23.05 -2.65 -2.05
C LYS A 331 -22.19 -3.88 -1.74
N ASP A 332 -22.22 -4.33 -0.48
CA ASP A 332 -21.48 -5.49 0.03
C ASP A 332 -19.98 -5.46 -0.30
N VAL A 333 -19.39 -4.25 -0.29
CA VAL A 333 -17.98 -3.99 -0.65
C VAL A 333 -17.04 -4.80 0.24
N ASP A 334 -17.29 -4.84 1.55
CA ASP A 334 -16.41 -5.48 2.50
C ASP A 334 -16.42 -7.01 2.40
N ALA A 335 -17.46 -7.63 1.83
CA ALA A 335 -17.51 -9.08 1.65
C ALA A 335 -16.46 -9.58 0.65
N ILE A 336 -15.98 -8.73 -0.26
CA ILE A 336 -14.93 -9.06 -1.24
C ILE A 336 -13.68 -9.63 -0.54
N ALA A 337 -13.38 -9.13 0.65
CA ALA A 337 -12.17 -9.45 1.39
C ALA A 337 -12.43 -10.14 2.75
N LYS A 338 -13.67 -10.47 3.10
CA LYS A 338 -13.96 -11.19 4.37
C LYS A 338 -13.70 -12.69 4.22
N ASP A 339 -13.20 -13.34 5.27
CA ASP A 339 -12.91 -14.79 5.36
C ASP A 339 -11.76 -15.32 4.46
N ALA A 340 -10.70 -14.53 4.29
CA ALA A 340 -9.48 -14.96 3.58
C ALA A 340 -8.71 -16.11 4.30
N ASP A 341 -7.90 -16.84 3.54
CA ASP A 341 -7.03 -17.90 4.10
C ASP A 341 -6.04 -17.29 5.12
N LYS A 342 -5.58 -18.09 6.09
CA LYS A 342 -4.69 -17.66 7.17
C LYS A 342 -3.43 -16.97 6.65
N PHE A 343 -2.93 -17.39 5.49
CA PHE A 343 -1.71 -16.86 4.87
C PHE A 343 -1.93 -15.51 4.17
N GLU A 344 -3.19 -15.12 3.94
CA GLU A 344 -3.57 -13.87 3.27
C GLU A 344 -4.15 -12.83 4.25
N ALA A 345 -4.21 -13.15 5.55
CA ALA A 345 -4.92 -12.35 6.55
C ALA A 345 -4.40 -10.90 6.66
N ASP A 346 -3.08 -10.71 6.55
CA ASP A 346 -2.46 -9.38 6.64
C ASP A 346 -2.76 -8.53 5.40
N ASP A 347 -2.56 -9.08 4.19
CA ASP A 347 -2.84 -8.38 2.93
C ASP A 347 -4.33 -8.03 2.79
N THR A 348 -5.20 -8.91 3.30
CA THR A 348 -6.65 -8.70 3.37
C THR A 348 -7.02 -7.52 4.27
N LEU A 349 -6.38 -7.37 5.44
CA LEU A 349 -6.62 -6.22 6.31
C LEU A 349 -6.18 -4.92 5.64
N TYR A 350 -5.05 -4.90 4.93
CA TYR A 350 -4.61 -3.72 4.19
C TYR A 350 -5.55 -3.38 3.02
N LEU A 351 -6.09 -4.39 2.32
CA LEU A 351 -7.11 -4.20 1.29
C LEU A 351 -8.40 -3.60 1.87
N LEU A 352 -8.84 -4.04 3.04
CA LEU A 352 -10.02 -3.47 3.72
C LEU A 352 -9.77 -2.04 4.21
N LEU A 353 -8.55 -1.72 4.66
CA LEU A 353 -8.17 -0.32 4.94
C LEU A 353 -8.20 0.52 3.66
N LEU A 354 -7.71 -0.03 2.53
CA LEU A 354 -7.83 0.63 1.23
C LEU A 354 -9.30 0.89 0.89
N ALA A 355 -10.16 -0.13 0.97
CA ALA A 355 -11.60 0.00 0.71
C ALA A 355 -12.23 1.11 1.54
N ARG A 356 -11.88 1.22 2.84
CA ARG A 356 -12.38 2.29 3.71
C ARG A 356 -11.91 3.68 3.27
N VAL A 357 -10.64 3.85 2.87
CA VAL A 357 -10.15 5.14 2.32
C VAL A 357 -10.86 5.49 1.02
N LEU A 358 -11.03 4.53 0.11
CA LEU A 358 -11.72 4.73 -1.16
C LEU A 358 -13.18 5.13 -0.95
N ALA A 359 -13.87 4.50 0.01
CA ALA A 359 -15.23 4.87 0.39
C ALA A 359 -15.32 6.29 0.96
N ILE A 360 -14.35 6.69 1.82
CA ILE A 360 -14.27 8.06 2.32
C ILE A 360 -14.04 9.04 1.16
N ALA A 361 -13.06 8.75 0.29
CA ALA A 361 -12.70 9.58 -0.85
C ALA A 361 -13.89 9.78 -1.80
N ALA A 362 -14.57 8.68 -2.16
CA ALA A 362 -15.73 8.70 -3.06
C ALA A 362 -16.90 9.48 -2.44
N HIS A 363 -17.20 9.27 -1.15
CA HIS A 363 -18.32 9.96 -0.51
C HIS A 363 -18.07 11.45 -0.33
N GLN A 364 -16.84 11.82 0.00
CA GLN A 364 -16.47 13.21 0.29
C GLN A 364 -15.99 13.97 -0.95
N GLU A 365 -15.95 13.33 -2.12
CA GLU A 365 -15.43 13.89 -3.37
C GLU A 365 -14.00 14.44 -3.20
N LEU A 366 -13.13 13.65 -2.54
CA LEU A 366 -11.73 13.98 -2.28
C LEU A 366 -10.81 13.03 -3.04
N HIS A 367 -9.64 13.53 -3.44
CA HIS A 367 -8.56 12.65 -3.88
C HIS A 367 -8.17 11.70 -2.72
N PRO A 368 -7.96 10.38 -2.95
CA PRO A 368 -7.72 9.43 -1.87
C PRO A 368 -6.51 9.74 -0.98
N LEU A 369 -5.45 10.38 -1.53
CA LEU A 369 -4.28 10.80 -0.75
C LEU A 369 -4.53 12.06 0.11
N ASP A 370 -5.61 12.79 -0.14
CA ASP A 370 -6.01 13.96 0.64
C ASP A 370 -6.95 13.61 1.80
N VAL A 371 -7.40 12.35 1.89
CA VAL A 371 -8.16 11.86 3.04
C VAL A 371 -7.37 12.10 4.32
N ARG A 372 -8.02 12.74 5.29
CA ARG A 372 -7.40 13.22 6.54
C ARG A 372 -6.61 12.14 7.25
N GLU A 373 -7.13 10.92 7.25
CA GLU A 373 -6.57 9.76 7.94
C GLU A 373 -5.25 9.26 7.32
N VAL A 374 -4.90 9.69 6.10
CA VAL A 374 -3.69 9.24 5.39
C VAL A 374 -2.74 10.35 4.96
N LYS A 375 -3.24 11.57 4.76
CA LYS A 375 -2.47 12.68 4.19
C LYS A 375 -1.09 12.87 4.83
N PHE A 376 -1.02 12.91 6.16
CA PHE A 376 0.21 13.22 6.89
C PHE A 376 0.93 12.03 7.54
N ILE A 377 0.42 10.81 7.34
CA ILE A 377 1.03 9.62 7.94
C ILE A 377 2.26 9.19 7.13
N TRP A 378 3.24 8.60 7.81
CA TRP A 378 4.52 8.24 7.22
C TRP A 378 4.38 7.04 6.27
N GLY A 379 4.90 7.18 5.05
CA GLY A 379 4.89 6.13 4.02
C GLY A 379 6.15 5.27 3.94
N ASP A 380 7.19 5.56 4.75
CA ASP A 380 8.50 4.90 4.70
C ASP A 380 9.04 4.79 3.27
N PHE A 381 8.97 5.93 2.58
CA PHE A 381 9.43 6.09 1.21
C PHE A 381 10.96 6.11 1.16
N VAL A 382 11.51 5.40 0.19
CA VAL A 382 12.94 5.32 -0.11
C VAL A 382 13.26 6.34 -1.23
N PRO A 383 14.41 7.03 -1.22
CA PRO A 383 14.78 7.98 -2.28
C PRO A 383 14.76 7.34 -3.68
N SER A 384 14.16 8.01 -4.68
CA SER A 384 13.93 7.38 -5.99
C SER A 384 15.16 6.82 -6.69
N ARG A 385 16.35 7.42 -6.47
CA ARG A 385 17.63 6.96 -7.04
C ARG A 385 18.08 5.57 -6.57
N THR A 386 17.61 5.10 -5.42
CA THR A 386 17.97 3.75 -4.92
C THR A 386 17.05 2.67 -5.49
N ASN A 387 15.98 3.07 -6.18
CA ASN A 387 14.99 2.18 -6.79
C ASN A 387 15.18 1.99 -8.31
N ASP A 388 16.13 2.71 -8.93
CA ASP A 388 16.36 2.66 -10.37
C ASP A 388 16.77 1.24 -10.79
N ILE A 389 16.05 0.69 -11.78
CA ILE A 389 16.35 -0.61 -12.38
C ILE A 389 17.28 -0.40 -13.57
N ASP A 390 18.36 -1.15 -13.65
CA ASP A 390 18.99 -1.40 -14.94
C ASP A 390 18.12 -2.40 -15.72
N VAL A 391 17.43 -1.92 -16.76
CA VAL A 391 16.58 -2.72 -17.67
C VAL A 391 17.37 -3.75 -18.50
N SER A 392 18.70 -3.80 -18.36
CA SER A 392 19.57 -4.78 -19.00
C SER A 392 19.29 -6.22 -18.54
N PRO A 393 19.25 -7.21 -19.46
CA PRO A 393 19.23 -8.64 -19.12
C PRO A 393 20.44 -9.13 -18.30
N SER A 394 21.45 -8.29 -18.12
CA SER A 394 22.70 -8.57 -17.38
C SER A 394 22.86 -7.74 -16.10
N ALA A 395 21.80 -7.05 -15.67
CA ALA A 395 21.80 -6.23 -14.47
C ALA A 395 22.21 -7.02 -13.21
N GLY A 396 22.85 -6.29 -12.27
CA GLY A 396 23.33 -6.79 -10.99
C GLY A 396 22.22 -7.15 -9.99
N PRO A 397 22.52 -7.31 -8.68
CA PRO A 397 21.51 -7.63 -7.67
C PRO A 397 20.38 -6.59 -7.66
N PRO A 398 19.14 -7.01 -7.35
CA PRO A 398 17.94 -6.21 -7.57
C PRO A 398 17.92 -4.92 -6.74
N PRO A 399 17.18 -3.89 -7.19
CA PRO A 399 16.93 -2.66 -6.43
C PRO A 399 16.26 -2.94 -5.08
N GLU A 400 16.40 -2.01 -4.13
CA GLU A 400 15.78 -2.07 -2.79
C GLU A 400 14.27 -1.82 -2.85
N TRP A 401 13.54 -2.73 -3.49
CA TRP A 401 12.08 -2.72 -3.49
C TRP A 401 11.53 -3.24 -2.18
N THR A 402 10.70 -2.44 -1.53
CA THR A 402 10.21 -2.71 -0.18
C THR A 402 8.70 -2.73 -0.07
N LEU A 403 7.94 -2.35 -1.11
CA LEU A 403 6.48 -2.39 -1.09
C LEU A 403 5.99 -3.78 -1.53
N PRO A 404 5.33 -4.60 -0.68
CA PRO A 404 4.75 -5.85 -1.13
C PRO A 404 3.66 -5.65 -2.17
N PHE A 405 3.71 -6.49 -3.21
CA PHE A 405 2.85 -6.38 -4.38
C PHE A 405 2.34 -7.74 -4.84
N SER A 406 1.08 -7.77 -5.27
CA SER A 406 0.48 -8.89 -6.00
C SER A 406 -0.54 -8.36 -7.00
N PHE A 407 -0.75 -9.08 -8.11
CA PHE A 407 -1.80 -8.73 -9.06
C PHE A 407 -3.19 -8.68 -8.38
N LYS A 408 -3.53 -9.69 -7.58
CA LYS A 408 -4.79 -9.80 -6.85
C LYS A 408 -5.05 -8.59 -5.95
N TYR A 409 -4.14 -8.26 -5.05
CA TYR A 409 -4.38 -7.25 -4.01
C TYR A 409 -4.05 -5.82 -4.43
N ASN A 410 -3.19 -5.60 -5.43
CA ASN A 410 -2.81 -4.25 -5.85
C ASN A 410 -3.54 -3.78 -7.12
N ILE A 411 -4.03 -4.69 -7.97
CA ILE A 411 -4.67 -4.35 -9.25
C ILE A 411 -6.11 -4.84 -9.28
N GLU A 412 -6.32 -6.16 -9.32
CA GLU A 412 -7.63 -6.75 -9.60
C GLU A 412 -8.68 -6.41 -8.55
N THR A 413 -8.40 -6.70 -7.28
CA THR A 413 -9.38 -6.52 -6.21
C THR A 413 -9.67 -5.04 -5.93
N PRO A 414 -8.69 -4.11 -5.92
CA PRO A 414 -8.97 -2.69 -5.83
C PRO A 414 -9.85 -2.13 -6.95
N LEU A 415 -9.68 -2.58 -8.20
CA LEU A 415 -10.58 -2.19 -9.29
C LEU A 415 -12.00 -2.73 -9.03
N HIS A 416 -12.12 -3.98 -8.59
CA HIS A 416 -13.41 -4.56 -8.23
C HIS A 416 -14.11 -3.82 -7.07
N LEU A 417 -13.34 -3.34 -6.08
CA LEU A 417 -13.87 -2.51 -4.98
C LEU A 417 -14.45 -1.19 -5.51
N LEU A 418 -13.76 -0.53 -6.44
CA LEU A 418 -14.22 0.73 -7.05
C LEU A 418 -15.50 0.51 -7.86
N GLU A 419 -15.54 -0.52 -8.71
CA GLU A 419 -16.74 -0.88 -9.47
C GLU A 419 -17.93 -1.17 -8.54
N LYS A 420 -17.71 -1.90 -7.44
CA LYS A 420 -18.74 -2.14 -6.42
C LYS A 420 -19.23 -0.87 -5.73
N MET A 421 -18.40 0.17 -5.67
CA MET A 421 -18.78 1.49 -5.17
C MET A 421 -19.51 2.34 -6.22
N ASP A 422 -19.76 1.81 -7.43
CA ASP A 422 -20.25 2.52 -8.63
C ASP A 422 -19.27 3.61 -9.10
N VAL A 423 -17.97 3.39 -8.93
CA VAL A 423 -16.92 4.29 -9.42
C VAL A 423 -16.41 3.77 -10.78
N ASP A 424 -16.56 4.60 -11.81
CA ASP A 424 -16.02 4.32 -13.16
C ASP A 424 -14.49 4.36 -13.13
N ILE A 425 -13.85 3.19 -13.20
CA ILE A 425 -12.40 2.99 -13.09
C ILE A 425 -11.58 3.60 -14.24
N TYR A 426 -12.24 4.09 -15.30
CA TYR A 426 -11.61 4.74 -16.44
C TYR A 426 -11.77 6.26 -16.35
N ALA A 427 -13.00 6.74 -16.14
CA ALA A 427 -13.29 8.18 -16.06
C ALA A 427 -12.70 8.83 -14.80
N SER A 428 -12.50 8.07 -13.73
CA SER A 428 -11.91 8.53 -12.46
C SER A 428 -10.42 8.16 -12.31
N LEU A 429 -9.73 7.86 -13.42
CA LEU A 429 -8.33 7.43 -13.40
C LEU A 429 -7.40 8.42 -12.68
N ALA A 430 -7.66 9.72 -12.74
CA ALA A 430 -6.84 10.73 -12.06
C ALA A 430 -6.83 10.53 -10.54
N ASP A 431 -7.95 10.12 -9.96
CA ASP A 431 -8.11 9.94 -8.52
C ASP A 431 -7.73 8.52 -8.06
N TYR A 432 -7.91 7.53 -8.93
CA TYR A 432 -7.77 6.11 -8.59
C TYR A 432 -6.74 5.37 -9.46
N ASP A 433 -5.70 6.08 -9.91
CA ASP A 433 -4.58 5.46 -10.62
C ASP A 433 -3.81 4.49 -9.70
N LEU A 434 -3.10 3.51 -10.28
CA LEU A 434 -2.43 2.47 -9.49
C LEU A 434 -1.34 3.04 -8.56
N TRP A 435 -0.66 4.12 -8.97
CA TRP A 435 0.33 4.78 -8.14
C TRP A 435 -0.29 5.40 -6.87
N VAL A 436 -1.55 5.84 -6.93
CA VAL A 436 -2.32 6.33 -5.77
C VAL A 436 -2.55 5.19 -4.79
N LEU A 437 -3.03 4.04 -5.28
CA LEU A 437 -3.29 2.86 -4.46
C LEU A 437 -2.00 2.32 -3.83
N ASN A 438 -0.91 2.25 -4.58
CA ASN A 438 0.40 1.85 -4.05
C ASN A 438 0.94 2.83 -3.00
N THR A 439 0.69 4.13 -3.16
CA THR A 439 1.04 5.16 -2.15
C THR A 439 0.24 4.95 -0.86
N LEU A 440 -1.05 4.64 -0.95
CA LEU A 440 -1.88 4.29 0.21
C LEU A 440 -1.38 3.03 0.92
N TYR A 441 -1.07 1.96 0.17
CA TYR A 441 -0.49 0.74 0.75
C TYR A 441 0.84 1.00 1.45
N ALA A 442 1.71 1.85 0.89
CA ALA A 442 2.95 2.26 1.53
C ALA A 442 2.69 2.98 2.86
N LYS A 443 1.69 3.85 2.93
CA LYS A 443 1.27 4.56 4.15
C LYS A 443 0.66 3.64 5.21
N PHE A 444 -0.17 2.66 4.83
CA PHE A 444 -0.78 1.73 5.79
C PHE A 444 0.26 0.84 6.46
N ARG A 445 1.19 0.26 5.70
CA ARG A 445 2.17 -0.72 6.22
C ARG A 445 3.13 -0.12 7.26
N GLY A 446 3.36 1.20 7.23
CA GLY A 446 4.19 1.90 8.21
C GLY A 446 3.46 2.28 9.50
N THR A 447 2.13 2.36 9.49
CA THR A 447 1.38 3.07 10.55
C THR A 447 0.14 2.37 11.07
N ALA A 448 -0.36 1.36 10.36
CA ALA A 448 -1.51 0.58 10.80
C ALA A 448 -1.16 -0.22 12.07
N SER A 449 -2.05 -0.12 13.04
CA SER A 449 -2.04 -0.93 14.25
C SER A 449 -2.99 -2.11 14.07
N ALA A 450 -2.59 -3.30 14.55
CA ALA A 450 -3.41 -4.50 14.48
C ALA A 450 -3.67 -5.08 15.87
N ARG A 451 -4.92 -5.47 16.14
CA ARG A 451 -5.32 -6.20 17.33
C ARG A 451 -5.30 -7.68 16.97
N LYS A 452 -4.61 -8.46 17.81
CA LYS A 452 -4.66 -9.92 17.70
C LYS A 452 -5.84 -10.44 18.51
N SER A 453 -6.58 -11.37 17.90
CA SER A 453 -7.67 -12.06 18.55
C SER A 453 -7.17 -12.86 19.74
N SER A 454 -7.88 -12.79 20.86
CA SER A 454 -7.62 -13.65 22.02
C SER A 454 -7.98 -15.12 21.75
N ARG A 455 -8.77 -15.40 20.71
CA ARG A 455 -9.26 -16.75 20.36
C ARG A 455 -8.23 -17.60 19.63
N ASP A 456 -7.55 -17.02 18.63
CA ASP A 456 -6.64 -17.74 17.73
C ASP A 456 -5.28 -17.04 17.53
N GLY A 457 -5.06 -15.89 18.17
CA GLY A 457 -3.84 -15.09 18.07
C GLY A 457 -3.64 -14.40 16.70
N ARG A 458 -4.62 -14.46 15.79
CA ARG A 458 -4.53 -13.84 14.46
C ARG A 458 -4.92 -12.36 14.51
N PRO A 459 -4.34 -11.50 13.65
CA PRO A 459 -4.86 -10.16 13.43
C PRO A 459 -6.31 -10.24 12.93
N ASP A 460 -7.24 -9.68 13.69
CA ASP A 460 -8.68 -9.64 13.33
C ASP A 460 -9.20 -8.22 13.10
N VAL A 461 -8.52 -7.21 13.65
CA VAL A 461 -8.83 -5.79 13.41
C VAL A 461 -7.55 -5.03 13.10
N ALA A 462 -7.59 -4.21 12.05
CA ALA A 462 -6.56 -3.22 11.75
C ALA A 462 -7.17 -1.81 11.80
N ALA A 463 -6.38 -0.83 12.23
CA ALA A 463 -6.78 0.57 12.24
C ALA A 463 -5.58 1.50 12.08
N VAL A 464 -5.78 2.59 11.38
CA VAL A 464 -4.80 3.69 11.27
C VAL A 464 -5.24 4.81 12.21
N HIS A 465 -4.32 5.18 13.10
CA HIS A 465 -4.49 6.27 14.07
C HIS A 465 -3.46 7.38 13.74
N PRO A 466 -3.83 8.35 12.91
CA PRO A 466 -2.93 9.37 12.36
C PRO A 466 -2.12 10.16 13.41
N TYR A 467 -2.64 10.34 14.62
CA TYR A 467 -1.99 11.13 15.67
C TYR A 467 -1.22 10.27 16.66
N TRP A 468 -1.72 9.07 16.98
CA TRP A 468 -1.01 8.09 17.80
C TRP A 468 0.32 7.67 17.17
N CYS A 469 0.34 7.48 15.85
CA CYS A 469 1.57 7.08 15.13
C CYS A 469 2.63 8.19 15.06
N LEU A 470 2.31 9.43 15.46
CA LEU A 470 3.30 10.52 15.58
C LEU A 470 4.05 10.52 16.91
N ALA A 471 3.57 9.77 17.92
CA ALA A 471 4.29 9.60 19.17
C ALA A 471 5.39 8.54 18.96
N ASN A 472 6.64 9.00 18.88
CA ASN A 472 7.79 8.16 18.51
C ASN A 472 8.06 7.04 19.50
N HIS A 473 8.70 5.98 19.00
CA HIS A 473 9.05 4.81 19.81
C HIS A 473 10.24 5.06 20.75
N ASP A 474 10.10 4.63 22.00
CA ASP A 474 11.21 4.37 22.93
C ASP A 474 10.98 3.04 23.67
N CYS A 475 12.05 2.32 24.01
CA CYS A 475 11.94 1.10 24.80
C CYS A 475 11.79 1.37 26.31
N ASP A 476 11.97 2.60 26.78
CA ASP A 476 11.55 3.10 28.09
C ASP A 476 10.51 4.23 27.91
N PRO A 477 9.30 3.92 27.40
CA PRO A 477 8.30 4.92 27.04
C PRO A 477 7.78 5.67 28.27
N ASN A 478 7.29 6.89 28.08
CA ASN A 478 6.59 7.66 29.12
C ASN A 478 5.06 7.55 29.04
N VAL A 479 4.55 6.93 27.97
CA VAL A 479 3.14 6.55 27.84
C VAL A 479 2.95 5.03 27.70
N THR A 480 1.73 4.60 27.95
CA THR A 480 1.18 3.29 27.57
C THR A 480 -0.09 3.52 26.78
N TRP A 481 -0.58 2.50 26.07
CA TRP A 481 -1.78 2.64 25.27
C TRP A 481 -2.77 1.48 25.44
N GLU A 482 -4.04 1.79 25.19
CA GLU A 482 -5.15 0.84 25.11
C GLU A 482 -5.99 1.14 23.87
N TRP A 483 -6.51 0.09 23.22
CA TRP A 483 -7.39 0.22 22.07
C TRP A 483 -8.69 -0.58 22.28
N GLY A 484 -9.80 0.16 22.26
CA GLY A 484 -11.16 -0.38 22.39
C GLY A 484 -12.18 0.52 21.71
N GLY A 485 -12.00 0.75 20.40
CA GLY A 485 -12.80 1.68 19.59
C GLY A 485 -12.29 3.13 19.57
N ARG A 486 -11.54 3.52 20.59
CA ARG A 486 -10.69 4.70 20.58
C ARG A 486 -9.29 4.32 21.01
N MET A 487 -8.27 4.97 20.43
CA MET A 487 -6.88 4.84 20.86
C MET A 487 -6.61 5.83 21.97
N VAL A 488 -6.17 5.34 23.13
CA VAL A 488 -5.89 6.19 24.29
C VAL A 488 -4.43 6.04 24.71
N LEU A 489 -3.66 7.12 24.63
CA LEU A 489 -2.35 7.21 25.29
C LEU A 489 -2.55 7.69 26.72
N ARG A 490 -1.92 7.02 27.68
CA ARG A 490 -1.91 7.44 29.10
C ARG A 490 -0.48 7.59 29.58
N ALA A 491 -0.20 8.66 30.32
CA ALA A 491 1.06 8.84 31.00
C ALA A 491 1.26 7.68 31.98
N LYS A 492 2.43 7.03 31.94
CA LYS A 492 2.72 5.94 32.88
C LYS A 492 2.76 6.49 34.30
N THR A 493 2.37 5.66 35.26
CA THR A 493 2.54 5.95 36.69
C THR A 493 3.97 5.69 37.17
N GLU A 494 4.69 4.78 36.50
CA GLU A 494 6.08 4.42 36.75
C GLU A 494 6.79 4.11 35.42
N ARG A 495 8.06 4.54 35.30
CA ARG A 495 8.91 4.23 34.12
C ARG A 495 9.48 2.83 34.21
N LYS A 496 9.73 2.21 33.06
CA LYS A 496 10.23 0.82 33.00
C LYS A 496 11.67 0.75 33.53
N VAL A 497 12.49 1.73 33.19
CA VAL A 497 13.89 1.79 33.62
C VAL A 497 14.01 2.53 34.94
N GLY A 498 14.55 1.83 35.95
CA GLY A 498 14.97 2.41 37.24
C GLY A 498 13.85 2.82 38.18
N GLY A 499 12.61 2.35 37.98
CA GLY A 499 11.46 2.68 38.85
C GLY A 499 11.21 4.18 39.00
N ARG A 500 11.59 4.97 37.98
CA ARG A 500 11.46 6.43 38.03
C ARG A 500 9.97 6.81 38.10
N PRO A 501 9.63 7.90 38.82
CA PRO A 501 8.25 8.38 38.85
C PRO A 501 7.76 8.66 37.44
N GLY A 502 6.49 8.35 37.20
CA GLY A 502 5.80 8.60 35.94
C GLY A 502 5.43 10.08 35.73
N GLY A 503 4.46 10.31 34.85
CA GLY A 503 4.11 11.65 34.37
C GLY A 503 5.05 12.17 33.28
N ILE A 504 4.74 13.34 32.74
CA ILE A 504 5.46 13.95 31.61
C ILE A 504 5.59 15.45 31.87
N ARG A 505 6.78 16.02 31.75
CA ARG A 505 6.98 17.45 31.97
C ARG A 505 6.70 18.24 30.70
N LYS A 506 6.32 19.50 30.87
CA LYS A 506 6.26 20.47 29.78
C LYS A 506 7.57 20.46 28.99
N GLY A 507 7.45 20.32 27.67
CA GLY A 507 8.57 20.29 26.73
C GLY A 507 9.10 18.90 26.43
N ASP A 508 8.78 17.88 27.25
CA ASP A 508 9.18 16.50 26.98
C ASP A 508 8.41 15.95 25.77
N GLU A 509 9.07 15.07 25.01
CA GLU A 509 8.44 14.29 23.95
C GLU A 509 7.56 13.19 24.55
N ILE A 510 6.42 12.93 23.93
CA ILE A 510 5.55 11.79 24.21
C ILE A 510 6.15 10.57 23.49
N LEU A 511 6.76 9.68 24.27
CA LEU A 511 7.47 8.50 23.79
C LEU A 511 6.61 7.25 24.03
N ASN A 512 6.17 6.66 22.93
CA ASN A 512 5.32 5.48 22.86
C ASN A 512 6.14 4.18 22.68
N HIS A 513 5.49 3.03 22.62
CA HIS A 513 6.12 1.75 22.30
C HIS A 513 5.37 0.96 21.22
N TYR A 514 6.09 0.47 20.21
CA TYR A 514 5.55 -0.34 19.09
C TYR A 514 5.89 -1.83 19.20
N CYS A 515 6.65 -2.20 20.24
CA CYS A 515 6.94 -3.58 20.57
C CYS A 515 6.59 -3.85 22.03
N ASP A 516 6.64 -5.13 22.40
CA ASP A 516 6.64 -5.52 23.80
C ASP A 516 7.97 -5.10 24.44
N ILE A 517 7.89 -4.17 25.41
CA ILE A 517 9.04 -3.59 26.10
C ILE A 517 9.62 -4.49 27.19
N ASP A 518 8.97 -5.61 27.48
CA ASP A 518 9.43 -6.60 28.45
C ASP A 518 10.39 -7.62 27.82
N LEU A 519 10.44 -7.69 26.49
CA LEU A 519 11.38 -8.56 25.76
C LEU A 519 12.83 -8.09 25.90
N PRO A 520 13.83 -9.00 25.76
CA PRO A 520 15.24 -8.64 25.65
C PRO A 520 15.56 -7.78 24.42
N VAL A 521 16.63 -6.96 24.50
CA VAL A 521 17.00 -5.98 23.45
C VAL A 521 17.02 -6.52 22.03
N ARG A 522 17.58 -7.72 21.82
CA ARG A 522 17.64 -8.35 20.50
C ARG A 522 16.24 -8.64 19.95
N GLN A 523 15.37 -9.21 20.77
CA GLN A 523 14.00 -9.55 20.38
C GLN A 523 13.16 -8.28 20.16
N ARG A 524 13.36 -7.22 20.97
CA ARG A 524 12.70 -5.92 20.73
C ARG A 524 13.10 -5.32 19.38
N ARG A 525 14.39 -5.33 19.06
CA ARG A 525 14.91 -4.81 17.77
C ARG A 525 14.43 -5.64 16.58
N GLU A 526 14.42 -6.96 16.69
CA GLU A 526 13.89 -7.85 15.65
C GLU A 526 12.39 -7.62 15.42
N TRP A 527 11.60 -7.48 16.50
CA TRP A 527 10.16 -7.24 16.42
C TRP A 527 9.83 -5.86 15.86
N ALA A 528 10.47 -4.80 16.38
CA ALA A 528 10.16 -3.43 16.01
C ALA A 528 10.70 -3.04 14.63
N ARG A 529 11.62 -3.82 14.05
CA ARG A 529 12.27 -3.51 12.76
C ARG A 529 11.27 -3.21 11.65
N GLY A 530 10.19 -4.00 11.55
CA GLY A 530 9.17 -3.80 10.52
C GLY A 530 8.47 -2.44 10.65
N SER A 531 8.00 -2.11 11.85
CA SER A 531 7.26 -0.86 12.10
C SER A 531 8.14 0.39 12.15
N LEU A 532 9.43 0.24 12.49
CA LEU A 532 10.36 1.37 12.57
C LEU A 532 11.12 1.62 11.27
N GLY A 533 11.23 0.63 10.37
CA GLY A 533 12.14 0.67 9.22
C GLY A 533 13.60 0.33 9.59
N GLY A 534 13.87 -0.13 10.81
CA GLY A 534 15.22 -0.49 11.25
C GLY A 534 15.34 -0.79 12.75
N TRP A 535 16.57 -1.06 13.20
CA TRP A 535 16.85 -1.37 14.61
C TRP A 535 16.70 -0.14 15.50
N CYS A 536 15.93 -0.27 16.59
CA CYS A 536 15.78 0.78 17.59
C CYS A 536 17.12 1.20 18.21
N MET A 537 17.39 2.50 18.19
CA MET A 537 18.62 3.16 18.68
C MET A 537 18.39 3.98 19.96
N CYS A 538 17.28 3.76 20.68
CA CYS A 538 17.03 4.43 21.95
C CYS A 538 18.12 4.09 23.00
N GLN A 539 18.27 4.96 24.00
CA GLN A 539 19.30 4.80 25.02
C GLN A 539 19.23 3.44 25.72
N ARG A 540 18.03 2.96 26.05
CA ARG A 540 17.83 1.65 26.69
C ARG A 540 18.38 0.51 25.83
N CYS A 541 18.05 0.49 24.53
CA CYS A 541 18.55 -0.53 23.62
C CYS A 541 20.07 -0.49 23.50
N ARG A 542 20.67 0.69 23.40
CA ARG A 542 22.13 0.83 23.29
C ARG A 542 22.84 0.34 24.54
N THR A 543 22.35 0.73 25.72
CA THR A 543 22.90 0.28 27.01
C THR A 543 22.78 -1.24 27.18
N GLU A 544 21.59 -1.82 27.01
CA GLU A 544 21.39 -3.27 27.16
C GLU A 544 22.17 -4.08 26.10
N SER A 545 22.34 -3.55 24.88
CA SER A 545 23.13 -4.18 23.82
C SER A 545 24.61 -4.21 24.18
N ALA A 546 25.15 -3.10 24.68
CA ALA A 546 26.55 -3.02 25.11
C ALA A 546 26.86 -3.96 26.29
N GLU A 547 25.98 -4.02 27.30
CA GLU A 547 26.11 -4.95 28.43
C GLU A 547 26.11 -6.41 27.97
N ALA A 548 25.26 -6.77 27.00
CA ALA A 548 25.18 -8.13 26.46
C ALA A 548 26.42 -8.55 25.64
N VAL A 549 27.23 -7.60 25.15
CA VAL A 549 28.52 -7.88 24.48
C VAL A 549 29.60 -8.14 25.53
N VAL A 550 29.69 -7.32 26.58
CA VAL A 550 30.64 -7.48 27.69
C VAL A 550 30.43 -8.84 28.39
N ASP A 551 29.18 -9.22 28.67
CA ASP A 551 28.84 -10.51 29.28
C ASP A 551 29.24 -11.73 28.43
N LYS A 552 29.39 -11.57 27.10
CA LYS A 552 29.88 -12.64 26.20
C LYS A 552 31.40 -12.70 26.21
N GLU A 553 32.08 -11.56 26.14
CA GLU A 553 33.54 -11.48 26.21
C GLU A 553 34.06 -12.01 27.56
N ASP A 554 33.40 -11.67 28.67
CA ASP A 554 33.76 -12.17 30.00
C ASP A 554 33.52 -13.69 30.15
N LYS A 555 32.50 -14.26 29.50
CA LYS A 555 32.26 -15.71 29.51
C LYS A 555 33.24 -16.48 28.62
N GLU A 556 33.69 -15.88 27.52
CA GLU A 556 34.73 -16.46 26.66
C GLU A 556 36.12 -16.36 27.31
N ASP A 557 36.42 -15.30 28.04
CA ASP A 557 37.70 -15.13 28.76
C ASP A 557 37.80 -16.04 30.02
N VAL A 558 36.67 -16.33 30.69
CA VAL A 558 36.63 -17.33 31.77
C VAL A 558 36.81 -18.76 31.23
N GLY A 559 36.30 -19.06 30.03
CA GLY A 559 36.50 -20.35 29.35
C GLY A 559 37.94 -20.61 28.87
N HIS A 560 38.77 -19.57 28.75
CA HIS A 560 40.19 -19.70 28.44
C HIS A 560 41.12 -19.71 29.67
N LYS A 561 40.64 -19.33 30.85
CA LYS A 561 41.40 -19.39 32.11
C LYS A 561 41.28 -20.71 32.87
N GLU A 562 40.40 -21.63 32.46
CA GLU A 562 40.32 -22.99 33.03
C GLU A 562 41.14 -24.05 32.27
N ILE A 563 41.98 -23.64 31.31
CA ILE A 563 42.98 -24.51 30.66
C ILE A 563 44.37 -23.85 30.76
N SER A 564 44.90 -23.78 31.98
CA SER A 564 46.34 -23.60 32.22
C SER A 564 46.77 -24.26 33.52
#